data_AF-A0A0G0N6K5-F1
#
_entry.id   AF-A0A0G0N6K5-F1
#
_cell.length_a   1.000
_cell.length_b   1.000
_cell.length_c   1.000
_cell.angle_alpha   90.00
_cell.angle_beta   90.00
_cell.angle_gamma   90.00
#
_symmetry.space_group_name_H-M   'P 1'
#
loop_
_entity.id
_entity.type
_entity.pdbx_description
1 polymer ?
#
loop_
_entity_poly.entity_id
_entity_poly.type
_entity_poly.pdbx_seq_one_letter_code
_entity_poly.pdbx_strand_id
1 'polypeptide(L)' 'MDFIENVKSEIINPLIVFILAISVVYFLYGVFEFMYTGDAKKMEEGKKHILWGLIGLFIIVAVAGIMGFVGDTVNALKQ' A
#
# COMPACT_ATOMS: atom_id res chain seq x y z
N MET A 1 0.83 7.02 26.41
CA MET A 1 1.31 6.41 25.15
C MET A 1 0.15 5.88 24.32
N ASP A 2 -1.00 5.72 24.97
CA ASP A 2 -2.23 5.14 24.47
C ASP A 2 -2.75 5.87 23.23
N PHE A 3 -2.55 7.18 23.11
CA PHE A 3 -3.00 7.91 21.91
C PHE A 3 -2.34 7.41 20.62
N ILE A 4 -1.02 7.22 20.60
CA ILE A 4 -0.29 6.76 19.39
C ILE A 4 -0.62 5.29 19.10
N GLU A 5 -0.73 4.47 20.13
CA GLU A 5 -1.11 3.07 19.99
C GLU A 5 -2.55 2.91 19.48
N ASN A 6 -3.50 3.69 20.01
CA ASN A 6 -4.90 3.71 19.56
C ASN A 6 -5.02 4.21 18.13
N VAL A 7 -4.29 5.26 17.74
CA VAL A 7 -4.28 5.71 16.33
C VAL A 7 -3.73 4.62 15.42
N LYS A 8 -2.69 3.91 15.86
CA LYS A 8 -2.12 2.78 15.11
C LYS A 8 -3.12 1.63 14.96
N SER A 9 -3.75 1.18 16.04
CA SER A 9 -4.66 0.02 16.01
C SER A 9 -5.99 0.32 15.33
N GLU A 10 -6.56 1.49 15.57
CA GLU A 10 -7.92 1.83 15.14
C GLU A 10 -7.96 2.48 13.76
N ILE A 11 -6.88 3.13 13.32
CA ILE A 11 -6.87 3.89 12.05
C ILE A 11 -5.85 3.31 11.08
N ILE A 12 -4.58 3.24 11.47
CA ILE A 12 -3.50 2.92 10.52
C ILE A 12 -3.56 1.45 10.08
N ASN A 13 -3.69 0.51 11.02
CA ASN A 13 -3.74 -0.91 10.69
C ASN A 13 -4.93 -1.28 9.77
N PRO A 14 -6.18 -0.86 10.05
CA PRO A 14 -7.30 -1.08 9.15
C PRO A 14 -7.09 -0.44 7.78
N LEU A 15 -6.56 0.79 7.74
CA LEU A 15 -6.29 1.49 6.49
C LEU A 15 -5.25 0.77 5.63
N ILE A 16 -4.19 0.23 6.24
CA ILE A 16 -3.18 -0.58 5.54
C ILE A 16 -3.84 -1.79 4.87
N VAL A 17 -4.66 -2.55 5.61
CA VAL A 17 -5.35 -3.73 5.07
C VAL A 17 -6.30 -3.35 3.94
N PHE A 18 -7.01 -2.23 4.08
CA PHE A 18 -7.91 -1.71 3.05
C PHE A 18 -7.17 -1.31 1.76
N ILE A 19 -6.10 -0.52 1.89
CA ILE A 19 -5.28 -0.12 0.75
C ILE A 19 -4.61 -1.34 0.11
N LEU A 20 -4.18 -2.32 0.90
CA LEU A 20 -3.60 -3.57 0.40
C LEU A 20 -4.59 -4.32 -0.48
N ALA A 21 -5.83 -4.49 -0.01
CA ALA A 21 -6.87 -5.17 -0.76
C ALA A 21 -7.12 -4.49 -2.11
N ILE A 22 -7.28 -3.16 -2.12
CA ILE A 22 -7.51 -2.40 -3.37
C ILE A 22 -6.30 -2.49 -4.29
N SER A 23 -5.09 -2.35 -3.75
CA SER A 23 -3.85 -2.37 -4.53
C SER A 23 -3.63 -3.72 -5.22
N VAL A 24 -3.87 -4.82 -4.51
CA VAL A 24 -3.78 -6.18 -5.05
C VAL A 24 -4.83 -6.39 -6.13
N VAL A 25 -6.07 -5.96 -5.91
CA VAL A 25 -7.13 -6.06 -6.92
C VAL A 25 -6.76 -5.29 -8.20
N TYR A 26 -6.31 -4.04 -8.07
CA TYR A 26 -5.89 -3.23 -9.22
C TYR A 26 -4.69 -3.81 -9.95
N PHE A 27 -3.72 -4.32 -9.19
CA PHE A 27 -2.54 -4.99 -9.75
C PHE A 27 -2.94 -6.23 -10.56
N LEU A 28 -3.75 -7.12 -9.98
CA LEU A 28 -4.20 -8.34 -10.65
C LEU A 28 -5.06 -8.02 -11.87
N TYR A 29 -5.97 -7.05 -11.76
CA TYR A 29 -6.77 -6.58 -12.89
C TYR A 29 -5.89 -6.12 -14.05
N GLY A 30 -4.86 -5.31 -13.76
CA GLY A 30 -3.90 -4.87 -14.78
C GLY A 30 -3.09 -6.02 -15.39
N VAL A 31 -2.71 -7.02 -14.60
CA VAL A 31 -2.02 -8.23 -15.09
C VAL A 31 -2.92 -9.01 -16.05
N PHE A 32 -4.19 -9.23 -15.68
CA PHE A 32 -5.15 -9.91 -16.56
C PHE A 32 -5.36 -9.13 -17.87
N GLU A 33 -5.57 -7.82 -17.78
CA GLU A 33 -5.77 -6.97 -18.95
C GLU A 33 -4.54 -6.93 -19.86
N PHE A 34 -3.33 -6.87 -19.28
CA PHE A 34 -2.08 -6.88 -20.03
C PHE A 34 -1.80 -8.22 -20.73
N MET A 35 -2.08 -9.36 -20.07
CA MET A 35 -1.76 -10.68 -20.62
C MET A 35 -2.81 -11.23 -21.59
N TYR A 36 -4.09 -10.91 -21.39
CA TYR A 36 -5.19 -11.57 -22.12
C TYR A 36 -5.70 -10.75 -23.32
N THR A 37 -5.20 -9.53 -23.52
CA THR A 37 -5.58 -8.68 -24.64
C THR A 37 -4.68 -8.87 -25.87
N GLY A 38 -5.28 -8.90 -27.06
CA GLY A 38 -4.56 -8.75 -28.33
C GLY A 38 -4.49 -7.30 -28.84
N ASP A 39 -5.10 -6.35 -28.12
CA ASP A 39 -5.16 -4.93 -28.48
C ASP A 39 -4.04 -4.15 -27.77
N ALA A 40 -3.19 -3.46 -28.55
CA ALA A 40 -2.10 -2.65 -28.06
C ALA A 40 -2.54 -1.54 -27.08
N LYS A 41 -3.74 -0.97 -27.26
CA LYS A 41 -4.27 0.07 -26.36
C LYS A 41 -4.57 -0.48 -24.97
N LYS A 42 -5.30 -1.60 -24.92
CA LYS A 42 -5.61 -2.30 -23.65
C LYS A 42 -4.35 -2.80 -22.97
N MET A 43 -3.33 -3.16 -23.74
CA MET A 43 -2.04 -3.55 -23.20
C MET A 43 -1.35 -2.36 -22.48
N GLU A 44 -1.47 -1.14 -23.01
CA GLU A 44 -0.98 0.06 -22.33
C GLU A 44 -1.80 0.40 -21.07
N GLU A 45 -3.12 0.21 -21.11
CA GLU A 45 -4.01 0.40 -19.96
C GLU A 45 -3.70 -0.61 -18.83
N GLY A 46 -3.52 -1.88 -19.17
CA GLY A 46 -3.13 -2.92 -18.21
C GLY A 46 -1.81 -2.59 -17.51
N LYS A 47 -0.81 -2.05 -18.23
CA LYS A 47 0.44 -1.55 -17.61
C LYS A 47 0.20 -0.42 -16.61
N LYS A 48 -0.72 0.50 -16.92
CA LYS A 48 -1.08 1.59 -15.99
C LYS A 48 -1.74 1.03 -14.73
N HIS A 49 -2.65 0.08 -14.86
CA HIS A 49 -3.29 -0.59 -13.72
C HIS A 49 -2.29 -1.35 -12.83
N ILE A 50 -1.33 -2.07 -13.45
CA ILE A 50 -0.22 -2.72 -12.73
C ILE A 50 0.57 -1.68 -11.94
N LEU A 51 0.95 -0.56 -12.58
CA LEU A 51 1.72 0.50 -11.95
C LEU A 51 0.98 1.13 -10.77
N TRP A 52 -0.32 1.42 -10.91
CA TRP A 52 -1.13 1.94 -9.81
C TRP A 52 -1.23 0.97 -8.63
N GLY A 53 -1.36 -0.33 -8.91
CA GLY A 53 -1.30 -1.36 -7.88
C GLY A 53 0.05 -1.40 -7.15
N LEU A 54 1.16 -1.30 -7.88
CA LEU A 54 2.50 -1.24 -7.29
C LEU A 54 2.74 0.02 -6.46
N ILE A 55 2.23 1.18 -6.89
CA ILE A 55 2.30 2.42 -6.11
C ILE A 55 1.55 2.25 -4.79
N GLY A 56 0.36 1.65 -4.81
CA GLY A 56 -0.40 1.36 -3.59
C GLY A 56 0.36 0.43 -2.62
N LEU A 57 0.99 -0.62 -3.16
CA LEU A 57 1.86 -1.51 -2.36
C LEU A 57 3.07 -0.77 -1.80
N PHE A 58 3.70 0.11 -2.58
CA PHE A 58 4.84 0.92 -2.13
C PHE A 58 4.46 1.85 -0.97
N ILE A 59 3.29 2.49 -1.03
CA ILE A 59 2.79 3.36 0.05
C ILE A 59 2.66 2.58 1.36
N ILE A 60 2.16 1.34 1.32
CA ILE A 60 2.04 0.50 2.52
C ILE A 60 3.39 0.26 3.17
N VAL A 61 4.41 -0.08 2.37
CA VAL A 61 5.78 -0.31 2.87
C VAL A 61 6.35 0.99 3.45
N ALA A 62 6.14 2.12 2.78
CA ALA A 62 6.60 3.42 3.24
C ALA A 62 5.97 3.80 4.60
N VAL A 63 4.65 3.62 4.75
CA VAL A 63 3.94 3.89 6.00
C VAL A 63 4.45 3.00 7.14
N ALA A 64 4.62 1.70 6.89
CA ALA A 64 5.16 0.78 7.89
C ALA A 64 6.58 1.17 8.34
N GLY A 65 7.44 1.56 7.40
CA GLY A 65 8.79 2.05 7.69
C GLY A 65 8.80 3.33 8.52
N ILE A 66 7.97 4.31 8.16
CA ILE A 66 7.83 5.57 8.92
C ILE A 66 7.32 5.29 10.34
N MET A 67 6.32 4.42 10.50
CA MET A 67 5.78 4.05 11.81
C MET A 67 6.82 3.39 12.71
N GLY A 68 7.68 2.52 12.15
CA GLY A 68 8.80 1.93 12.86
C GLY A 68 9.80 3.00 13.32
N PHE A 69 10.24 3.85 12.38
CA PHE A 69 11.20 4.92 12.66
C PHE A 69 10.71 5.91 13.73
N VAL A 70 9.45 6.32 13.66
CA VAL A 70 8.83 7.20 14.66
C VAL A 70 8.74 6.49 16.01
N GLY A 71 8.35 5.21 16.04
CA GLY A 71 8.29 4.41 17.26
C GLY A 71 9.65 4.32 17.95
N ASP A 72 10.71 4.03 17.19
CA ASP A 72 12.07 3.91 17.69
C ASP A 72 12.60 5.24 18.25
N THR A 73 12.34 6.34 17.53
CA THR A 73 12.71 7.70 17.97
C THR A 73 12.02 8.08 19.28
N VAL A 74 10.72 7.80 19.39
CA VAL A 74 9.95 8.09 20.61
C VAL A 74 10.43 7.25 21.79
N ASN A 75 10.79 5.98 21.56
CA ASN A 75 11.35 5.12 22.61
C ASN A 75 12.73 5.60 23.08
N ALA A 76 13.58 6.08 22.16
CA ALA A 76 14.91 6.59 22.47
C ALA A 76 14.87 7.87 23.33
N LEU A 77 13.88 8.74 23.14
CA LEU A 77 13.71 9.97 23.93
C LEU A 77 13.13 9.72 25.34
N LYS A 78 12.66 8.51 25.62
CA LYS A 78 12.01 8.14 26.88
C LYS A 78 12.95 7.41 27.85
N GLN A 79 14.18 7.09 27.43
CA GLN A 79 15.27 6.63 28.30
C GLN A 79 15.92 7.83 28.98
#